data_AF-A0A844D973-F1
#
_entry.id   AF-A0A844D973-F1
#
_cell.length_a   1.000
_cell.length_b   1.000
_cell.length_c   1.000
_cell.angle_alpha   90.00
_cell.angle_beta   90.00
_cell.angle_gamma   90.00
#
_symmetry.space_group_name_H-M   'P 1'
#
loop_
_entity.id
_entity.type
_entity.pdbx_description
1 polymer ?
#
loop_
_entity_poly.entity_id
_entity_poly.type
_entity_poly.pdbx_seq_one_letter_code
_entity_poly.pdbx_strand_id
1 'polypeptide(L)'
;MPDCTASRDLAASTTAWQASLTLGFADDAGTTRLLNKIHYGPLRVQKALYPEDHKVCQAIIVHPPGGVVGGDQLEIDIGVGASAHAFITTPGAAKWYQANGKQSRQTVHLHVNENAALEWLPQETIFFDTANVVLEQHVELAAGATFLGCEILCMGRRGSGEVFRTGRIRQRNSIRRAGRLIWWEQGDMVGGRLDSPLALNGHTVCATLTAAGKPLPAAVLNDIRADIAADGAHVFGVTQTKGVLVARHLGDDSETARRLMLAVWRRLRPHLLERAAVTPRIWQT
;
A
#
# COMPACT_ATOMS: atom_id res chain seq x y z
N MET A 1 6.15 -3.95 57.54
CA MET A 1 5.68 -3.29 56.31
C MET A 1 4.91 -4.32 55.50
N PRO A 2 3.58 -4.19 55.36
CA PRO A 2 2.82 -5.07 54.50
C PRO A 2 3.07 -4.73 53.03
N ASP A 3 3.17 -5.79 52.24
CA ASP A 3 3.21 -5.84 50.79
C ASP A 3 2.10 -4.97 50.14
N CYS A 4 2.52 -4.01 49.32
CA CYS A 4 1.65 -3.05 48.63
C CYS A 4 1.24 -3.50 47.21
N THR A 5 1.42 -4.76 46.82
CA THR A 5 1.03 -5.22 45.47
C THR A 5 -0.36 -5.83 45.44
N ALA A 6 -1.38 -4.98 45.59
CA ALA A 6 -2.71 -5.32 45.10
C ALA A 6 -2.65 -5.49 43.58
N SER A 7 -3.04 -6.66 43.07
CA SER A 7 -3.22 -6.89 41.64
C SER A 7 -4.27 -5.91 41.12
N ARG A 8 -3.83 -4.86 40.43
CA ARG A 8 -4.73 -4.05 39.62
C ARG A 8 -5.15 -4.91 38.43
N ASP A 9 -6.37 -5.42 38.48
CA ASP A 9 -7.11 -5.76 37.27
C ASP A 9 -7.23 -4.49 36.43
N LEU A 10 -6.24 -4.24 35.60
CA LEU A 10 -6.37 -3.36 34.45
C LEU A 10 -7.36 -4.04 33.52
N ALA A 11 -8.64 -3.73 33.70
CA ALA A 11 -9.61 -3.92 32.63
C ALA A 11 -9.05 -3.20 31.40
N ALA A 12 -8.44 -3.96 30.49
CA ALA A 12 -7.92 -3.44 29.24
C ALA A 12 -9.08 -2.72 28.56
N SER A 13 -8.91 -1.43 28.28
CA SER A 13 -9.93 -0.62 27.60
C SER A 13 -10.37 -1.36 26.33
N THR A 14 -11.64 -1.77 26.30
CA THR A 14 -12.26 -2.62 25.26
C THR A 14 -12.63 -1.84 24.00
N THR A 15 -12.16 -0.60 23.90
CA THR A 15 -12.42 0.33 22.80
C THR A 15 -11.46 0.04 21.65
N ALA A 16 -12.03 -0.27 20.48
CA ALA A 16 -11.28 -0.37 19.23
C ALA A 16 -10.40 0.87 19.01
N TRP A 17 -9.18 0.67 18.55
CA TRP A 17 -8.26 1.78 18.32
C TRP A 17 -8.68 2.53 17.08
N GLN A 18 -8.76 3.84 17.22
CA GLN A 18 -9.04 4.77 16.15
C GLN A 18 -7.75 5.55 15.90
N ALA A 19 -7.23 5.49 14.67
CA ALA A 19 -6.02 6.20 14.30
C ALA A 19 -6.25 6.96 13.01
N SER A 20 -5.78 8.20 12.96
CA SER A 20 -5.76 8.96 11.71
C SER A 20 -4.41 9.64 11.50
N LEU A 21 -4.04 9.81 10.23
CA LEU A 21 -2.83 10.52 9.82
C LEU A 21 -3.14 11.35 8.58
N THR A 22 -3.04 12.67 8.69
CA THR A 22 -3.16 13.61 7.57
C THR A 22 -1.79 14.20 7.26
N LEU A 23 -1.33 14.03 6.02
CA LEU A 23 -0.06 14.55 5.53
C LEU A 23 -0.29 15.50 4.35
N GLY A 24 0.37 16.67 4.37
CA GLY A 24 0.33 17.63 3.27
C GLY A 24 1.73 17.93 2.76
N PHE A 25 1.97 17.64 1.48
CA PHE A 25 3.20 17.92 0.78
C PHE A 25 3.00 19.10 -0.17
N ALA A 26 3.96 20.01 -0.27
CA ALA A 26 3.89 21.14 -1.20
C ALA A 26 5.25 21.45 -1.79
N ASP A 27 5.27 22.03 -2.99
CA ASP A 27 6.47 22.64 -3.56
C ASP A 27 6.74 23.97 -2.83
N ASP A 28 7.96 24.11 -2.32
CA ASP A 28 8.51 25.31 -1.72
C ASP A 28 9.79 25.67 -2.46
N ALA A 29 9.66 26.59 -3.43
CA ALA A 29 10.73 27.06 -4.30
C ALA A 29 11.50 25.90 -4.97
N GLY A 30 10.77 24.91 -5.52
CA GLY A 30 11.35 23.75 -6.20
C GLY A 30 11.68 22.56 -5.28
N THR A 31 11.63 22.74 -3.96
CA THR A 31 11.79 21.65 -2.98
C THR A 31 10.42 21.15 -2.53
N THR A 32 10.12 19.86 -2.68
CA THR A 32 8.90 19.31 -2.07
C THR A 32 9.10 19.20 -0.57
N ARG A 33 8.22 19.74 0.26
CA ARG A 33 8.29 19.64 1.72
C ARG A 33 7.02 19.02 2.30
N LEU A 34 7.17 18.24 3.37
CA LEU A 34 6.07 17.87 4.25
C LEU A 34 5.71 19.06 5.15
N LEU A 35 4.66 19.81 4.81
CA LEU A 35 4.24 21.04 5.50
C LEU A 35 3.09 20.82 6.49
N ASN A 36 2.24 19.81 6.25
CA ASN A 36 1.16 19.46 7.18
C ASN A 36 1.34 18.04 7.70
N LYS A 37 1.19 17.86 9.02
CA LYS A 37 1.26 16.56 9.70
C LYS A 37 0.35 16.60 10.91
N ILE A 38 -0.85 16.05 10.76
CA ILE A 38 -1.83 15.90 11.83
C ILE A 38 -1.99 14.40 12.08
N HIS A 39 -2.05 13.99 13.34
CA HIS A 39 -2.28 12.59 13.67
C HIS A 39 -3.13 12.44 14.92
N TYR A 40 -3.83 11.30 14.99
CA TYR A 40 -4.54 10.82 16.15
C TYR A 40 -4.27 9.32 16.33
N GLY A 41 -4.29 8.83 17.57
CA GLY A 41 -4.01 7.42 17.86
C GLY A 41 -2.54 7.05 17.58
N PRO A 42 -2.23 5.81 17.16
CA PRO A 42 -0.86 5.34 16.92
C PRO A 42 -0.22 5.68 15.56
N LEU A 43 -0.96 6.11 14.53
CA LEU A 43 -0.35 6.35 13.21
C LEU A 43 0.62 7.54 13.26
N ARG A 44 1.84 7.34 12.79
CA ARG A 44 2.89 8.38 12.78
C ARG A 44 3.60 8.40 11.43
N VAL A 45 4.28 9.51 11.16
CA VAL A 45 5.23 9.63 10.06
C VAL A 45 6.59 10.01 10.63
N GLN A 46 7.65 9.42 10.09
CA GLN A 46 9.03 9.78 10.43
C GLN A 46 9.45 11.13 9.82
N LYS A 47 10.68 11.54 10.08
CA LYS A 47 11.27 12.74 9.44
C LYS A 47 11.22 12.58 7.92
N ALA A 48 10.90 13.67 7.21
CA ALA A 48 11.02 13.73 5.76
C ALA A 48 12.46 13.48 5.30
N LEU A 49 12.63 12.63 4.29
CA LEU A 49 13.91 12.21 3.74
C LEU A 49 14.02 12.62 2.26
N TYR A 50 15.23 12.83 1.79
CA TYR A 50 15.52 13.23 0.40
C TYR A 50 16.68 12.39 -0.15
N PRO A 51 16.51 11.06 -0.30
CA PRO A 51 17.58 10.17 -0.74
C PRO A 51 17.98 10.38 -2.20
N GLU A 52 17.11 11.03 -3.00
CA GLU A 52 17.34 11.32 -4.41
C GLU A 52 17.85 12.75 -4.59
N ASP A 53 16.95 13.70 -4.37
CA ASP A 53 17.19 15.14 -4.37
C ASP A 53 16.04 15.84 -3.63
N HIS A 54 16.09 17.18 -3.58
CA HIS A 54 15.11 18.02 -2.90
C HIS A 54 13.71 18.00 -3.53
N LYS A 55 13.56 17.51 -4.76
CA LYS A 55 12.26 17.48 -5.45
C LYS A 55 11.39 16.31 -4.96
N VAL A 56 11.99 15.19 -4.55
CA VAL A 56 11.26 14.01 -4.08
C VAL A 56 11.30 13.93 -2.55
N CYS A 57 10.18 14.29 -1.91
CA CYS A 57 10.05 14.16 -0.46
C CYS A 57 9.61 12.73 -0.10
N GLN A 58 10.53 11.96 0.49
CA GLN A 58 10.23 10.63 1.00
C GLN A 58 9.68 10.72 2.44
N ALA A 59 8.57 10.03 2.69
CA ALA A 59 7.96 9.88 4.00
C ALA A 59 7.75 8.40 4.34
N ILE A 60 8.04 8.04 5.60
CA ILE A 60 7.85 6.68 6.12
C ILE A 60 6.72 6.72 7.15
N ILE A 61 5.59 6.09 6.82
CA ILE A 61 4.46 5.94 7.74
C ILE A 61 4.72 4.72 8.61
N VAL A 62 4.47 4.87 9.91
CA VAL A 62 4.61 3.81 10.89
C VAL A 62 3.32 3.67 11.68
N HIS A 63 2.93 2.41 11.92
CA HIS A 63 1.93 2.02 12.89
C HIS A 63 2.69 1.26 14.00
N PRO A 64 3.11 1.95 15.09
CA PRO A 64 3.94 1.35 16.13
C PRO A 64 3.36 0.11 16.84
N PRO A 65 2.02 -0.05 17.00
CA PRO A 65 1.47 -1.29 17.52
C PRO A 65 1.87 -2.48 16.65
N GLY A 66 2.03 -3.66 17.27
CA GLY A 66 2.50 -4.88 16.59
C GLY A 66 1.63 -5.36 15.42
N GLY A 67 0.44 -4.79 15.27
CA GLY A 67 -0.49 -4.96 14.16
C GLY A 67 -1.87 -4.40 14.51
N VAL A 68 -2.84 -4.67 13.65
CA VAL A 68 -4.22 -4.19 13.73
C VAL A 68 -5.11 -5.33 14.24
N VAL A 69 -5.89 -5.09 15.28
CA VAL A 69 -6.77 -6.10 15.90
C VAL A 69 -8.24 -5.81 15.59
N GLY A 70 -9.10 -6.79 15.85
CA GLY A 70 -10.54 -6.72 15.56
C GLY A 70 -11.23 -5.44 16.08
N GLY A 71 -11.75 -4.63 15.16
CA GLY A 71 -12.49 -3.40 15.42
C GLY A 71 -11.72 -2.12 15.10
N ASP A 72 -10.39 -2.17 15.08
CA ASP A 72 -9.54 -1.01 14.83
C ASP A 72 -9.85 -0.35 13.48
N GLN A 73 -9.75 0.97 13.42
CA GLN A 73 -9.89 1.74 12.19
C GLN A 73 -8.66 2.64 12.00
N LEU A 74 -8.09 2.57 10.81
CA LEU A 74 -6.96 3.38 10.39
C LEU A 74 -7.37 4.27 9.22
N GLU A 75 -7.20 5.58 9.37
CA GLU A 75 -7.46 6.56 8.32
C GLU A 75 -6.17 7.26 7.92
N ILE A 76 -5.85 7.24 6.64
CA ILE A 76 -4.66 7.91 6.10
C ILE A 76 -5.13 8.87 5.00
N ASP A 77 -4.92 10.16 5.21
CA ASP A 77 -5.24 11.21 4.25
C ASP A 77 -3.94 11.89 3.80
N ILE A 78 -3.67 11.90 2.51
CA ILE A 78 -2.45 12.45 1.94
C ILE A 78 -2.80 13.42 0.82
N GLY A 79 -2.40 14.68 0.99
CA GLY A 79 -2.43 15.70 -0.05
C GLY A 79 -1.04 15.98 -0.61
N VAL A 80 -0.89 15.90 -1.93
CA VAL A 80 0.31 16.34 -2.66
C VAL A 80 -0.06 17.57 -3.49
N GLY A 81 0.44 18.73 -3.08
CA GLY A 81 0.21 20.03 -3.70
C GLY A 81 0.76 20.13 -5.12
N ALA A 82 0.36 21.17 -5.85
CA ALA A 82 0.73 21.33 -7.25
C ALA A 82 2.26 21.27 -7.44
N SER A 83 2.69 20.57 -8.48
CA SER A 83 4.11 20.36 -8.84
C SER A 83 5.00 19.71 -7.77
N ALA A 84 4.44 19.25 -6.65
CA ALA A 84 5.15 18.54 -5.61
C ALA A 84 5.27 17.05 -5.95
N HIS A 85 6.27 16.38 -5.37
CA HIS A 85 6.50 14.95 -5.56
C HIS A 85 6.76 14.26 -4.21
N ALA A 86 5.80 13.43 -3.79
CA ALA A 86 5.90 12.64 -2.57
C ALA A 86 6.14 11.15 -2.88
N PHE A 87 7.06 10.55 -2.14
CA PHE A 87 7.26 9.10 -2.10
C PHE A 87 6.91 8.60 -0.71
N ILE A 88 5.97 7.67 -0.58
CA ILE A 88 5.46 7.23 0.71
C ILE A 88 5.53 5.71 0.80
N THR A 89 6.09 5.22 1.91
CA THR A 89 6.22 3.80 2.18
C THR A 89 6.07 3.51 3.67
N THR A 90 6.08 2.23 4.04
CA THR A 90 6.12 1.73 5.43
C THR A 90 7.44 1.00 5.65
N PRO A 91 7.92 0.86 6.90
CA PRO A 91 9.20 0.21 7.17
C PRO A 91 9.11 -1.32 7.22
N GLY A 92 7.92 -1.89 7.31
CA GLY A 92 7.72 -3.32 7.33
C GLY A 92 6.27 -3.71 7.17
N ALA A 93 6.01 -5.01 7.21
CA ALA A 93 4.70 -5.57 6.96
C ALA A 93 3.63 -5.05 7.93
N ALA A 94 2.49 -4.63 7.39
CA ALA A 94 1.29 -4.43 8.20
C ALA A 94 0.70 -5.79 8.57
N LYS A 95 0.40 -6.04 9.85
CA LYS A 95 -0.16 -7.30 10.32
C LYS A 95 -1.59 -7.10 10.78
N TRP A 96 -2.51 -7.90 10.26
CA TRP A 96 -3.91 -7.89 10.67
C TRP A 96 -4.23 -9.19 11.41
N TYR A 97 -4.57 -9.05 12.68
CA TYR A 97 -4.80 -10.16 13.57
C TYR A 97 -6.25 -10.66 13.53
N GLN A 98 -6.48 -11.75 14.26
CA GLN A 98 -7.77 -12.38 14.46
C GLN A 98 -8.89 -11.38 14.77
N ALA A 99 -10.02 -11.56 14.09
CA ALA A 99 -11.22 -10.83 14.41
C ALA A 99 -11.78 -11.33 15.75
N ASN A 100 -11.82 -10.45 16.76
CA ASN A 100 -12.53 -10.70 18.02
C ASN A 100 -14.05 -10.50 17.86
N GLY A 101 -14.62 -11.03 16.76
CA GLY A 101 -15.99 -10.76 16.31
C GLY A 101 -16.23 -9.37 15.70
N LYS A 102 -15.22 -8.49 15.72
CA LYS A 102 -15.29 -7.12 15.18
C LYS A 102 -14.54 -7.01 13.85
N GLN A 103 -15.04 -6.17 12.96
CA GLN A 103 -14.42 -5.84 11.68
C GLN A 103 -13.44 -4.68 11.84
N SER A 104 -12.23 -4.85 11.32
CA SER A 104 -11.22 -3.78 11.27
C SER A 104 -11.18 -3.14 9.88
N ARG A 105 -10.68 -1.91 9.79
CA ARG A 105 -10.66 -1.16 8.52
C ARG A 105 -9.40 -0.34 8.36
N GLN A 106 -8.94 -0.21 7.12
CA GLN A 106 -8.06 0.86 6.71
C GLN A 106 -8.68 1.60 5.54
N THR A 107 -8.71 2.92 5.64
CA THR A 107 -9.13 3.82 4.56
C THR A 107 -7.97 4.76 4.21
N VAL A 108 -7.61 4.81 2.92
CA VAL A 108 -6.53 5.63 2.39
C VAL A 108 -7.09 6.59 1.35
N HIS A 109 -6.99 7.89 1.62
CA HIS A 109 -7.39 8.97 0.71
C HIS A 109 -6.13 9.67 0.19
N LEU A 110 -5.95 9.64 -1.13
CA LEU A 110 -4.78 10.18 -1.81
C LEU A 110 -5.23 11.27 -2.78
N HIS A 111 -4.82 12.51 -2.52
CA HIS A 111 -5.13 13.69 -3.33
C HIS A 111 -3.87 14.19 -4.03
N VAL A 112 -3.82 14.09 -5.35
CA VAL A 112 -2.65 14.47 -6.16
C VAL A 112 -3.04 15.64 -7.05
N ASN A 113 -2.52 16.83 -6.72
CA ASN A 113 -2.87 18.09 -7.41
C ASN A 113 -2.14 18.25 -8.75
N GLU A 114 -2.35 19.38 -9.40
CA GLU A 114 -1.91 19.62 -10.78
C GLU A 114 -0.41 19.39 -10.96
N ASN A 115 -0.05 18.58 -11.96
CA ASN A 115 1.33 18.23 -12.29
C ASN A 115 2.13 17.66 -11.10
N ALA A 116 1.45 17.18 -10.05
CA ALA A 116 2.07 16.57 -8.89
C ALA A 116 2.25 15.06 -9.09
N ALA A 117 3.14 14.48 -8.29
CA ALA A 117 3.45 13.06 -8.33
C ALA A 117 3.34 12.41 -6.95
N LEU A 118 2.68 11.26 -6.89
CA LEU A 118 2.61 10.43 -5.69
C LEU A 118 3.03 8.99 -5.99
N GLU A 119 4.01 8.51 -5.25
CA GLU A 119 4.41 7.11 -5.20
C GLU A 119 3.98 6.53 -3.84
N TRP A 120 2.92 5.71 -3.81
CA TRP A 120 2.41 5.01 -2.63
C TRP A 120 2.83 3.53 -2.68
N LEU A 121 3.94 3.20 -2.01
CA LEU A 121 4.58 1.89 -2.08
C LEU A 121 4.78 1.32 -0.66
N PRO A 122 3.71 1.04 0.11
CA PRO A 122 3.84 0.35 1.38
C PRO A 122 4.42 -1.06 1.20
N GLN A 123 4.93 -1.61 2.30
CA GLN A 123 5.35 -3.01 2.40
C GLN A 123 4.11 -3.94 2.40
N GLU A 124 4.31 -5.26 2.36
CA GLU A 124 3.19 -6.21 2.34
C GLU A 124 2.25 -6.08 3.55
N THR A 125 1.02 -6.50 3.33
CA THR A 125 0.03 -6.67 4.37
C THR A 125 -0.22 -8.15 4.60
N ILE A 126 0.01 -8.61 5.82
CA ILE A 126 -0.15 -10.01 6.24
C ILE A 126 -1.44 -10.15 7.04
N PHE A 127 -2.34 -11.01 6.57
CA PHE A 127 -3.58 -11.34 7.26
C PHE A 127 -3.43 -12.67 7.99
N PHE A 128 -3.60 -12.65 9.30
CA PHE A 128 -3.68 -13.87 10.10
C PHE A 128 -4.99 -14.58 9.81
N ASP A 129 -5.06 -15.89 10.08
CA ASP A 129 -6.35 -16.58 9.98
C ASP A 129 -7.38 -15.91 10.89
N THR A 130 -8.66 -16.02 10.51
CA THR A 130 -9.83 -15.38 11.15
C THR A 130 -9.90 -13.85 11.08
N ALA A 131 -8.94 -13.15 10.44
CA ALA A 131 -9.04 -11.70 10.26
C ALA A 131 -10.29 -11.31 9.45
N ASN A 132 -10.97 -10.22 9.84
CA ASN A 132 -12.13 -9.66 9.12
C ASN A 132 -11.85 -8.18 8.81
N VAL A 133 -11.41 -7.92 7.58
CA VAL A 133 -10.80 -6.64 7.21
C VAL A 133 -11.52 -5.99 6.05
N VAL A 134 -11.61 -4.66 6.09
CA VAL A 134 -11.95 -3.82 4.95
C VAL A 134 -10.79 -2.90 4.61
N LEU A 135 -10.32 -2.97 3.36
CA LEU A 135 -9.33 -2.08 2.80
C LEU A 135 -10.00 -1.20 1.75
N GLU A 136 -9.91 0.11 1.93
CA GLU A 136 -10.46 1.09 1.00
C GLU A 136 -9.35 2.07 0.62
N GLN A 137 -9.12 2.26 -0.68
CA GLN A 137 -8.20 3.25 -1.20
C GLN A 137 -8.86 4.07 -2.30
N HIS A 138 -8.78 5.39 -2.14
CA HIS A 138 -9.38 6.38 -3.00
C HIS A 138 -8.31 7.35 -3.48
N VAL A 139 -8.13 7.42 -4.80
CA VAL A 139 -7.14 8.29 -5.43
C VAL A 139 -7.85 9.32 -6.27
N GLU A 140 -7.63 10.60 -5.95
CA GLU A 140 -8.13 11.75 -6.69
C GLU A 140 -6.96 12.46 -7.39
N LEU A 141 -7.02 12.51 -8.72
CA LEU A 141 -5.97 13.07 -9.57
C LEU A 141 -6.46 14.34 -10.27
N ALA A 142 -5.71 15.43 -10.15
CA ALA A 142 -5.91 16.63 -10.96
C ALA A 142 -5.31 16.46 -12.38
N ALA A 143 -5.37 17.53 -13.18
CA ALA A 143 -4.76 17.56 -14.50
C ALA A 143 -3.23 17.38 -14.39
N GLY A 144 -2.65 16.55 -15.26
CA GLY A 144 -1.21 16.28 -15.26
C GLY A 144 -0.68 15.49 -14.05
N ALA A 145 -1.54 15.13 -13.08
CA ALA A 145 -1.14 14.37 -11.90
C ALA A 145 -0.75 12.92 -12.26
N THR A 146 0.33 12.45 -11.63
CA THR A 146 0.86 11.10 -11.78
C THR A 146 0.78 10.34 -10.45
N PHE A 147 0.30 9.10 -10.51
CA PHE A 147 0.19 8.21 -9.36
C PHE A 147 0.80 6.84 -9.69
N LEU A 148 1.56 6.30 -8.74
CA LEU A 148 2.07 4.94 -8.72
C LEU A 148 1.71 4.33 -7.36
N GLY A 149 0.90 3.27 -7.36
CA GLY A 149 0.46 2.58 -6.14
C GLY A 149 0.80 1.09 -6.20
N CYS A 150 1.29 0.53 -5.10
CA CYS A 150 1.55 -0.91 -4.99
C CYS A 150 0.91 -1.48 -3.73
N GLU A 151 0.30 -2.65 -3.86
CA GLU A 151 -0.27 -3.42 -2.77
C GLU A 151 0.17 -4.88 -2.90
N ILE A 152 0.66 -5.44 -1.80
CA ILE A 152 1.06 -6.84 -1.70
C ILE A 152 0.31 -7.43 -0.50
N LEU A 153 -0.49 -8.46 -0.74
CA LEU A 153 -1.35 -9.08 0.26
C LEU A 153 -0.91 -10.52 0.48
N CYS A 154 -0.75 -10.91 1.74
CA CYS A 154 -0.34 -12.24 2.16
C CYS A 154 -1.44 -12.88 3.01
N MET A 155 -1.95 -14.02 2.56
CA MET A 155 -3.03 -14.77 3.16
C MET A 155 -2.48 -15.84 4.09
N GLY A 156 -2.46 -15.56 5.39
CA GLY A 156 -1.85 -16.42 6.39
C GLY A 156 -0.34 -16.21 6.51
N ARG A 157 0.26 -16.86 7.50
CA ARG A 157 1.70 -16.85 7.74
C ARG A 157 2.32 -18.17 7.28
N ARG A 158 2.75 -18.19 6.02
CA ARG A 158 3.38 -19.39 5.42
C ARG A 158 4.60 -19.87 6.20
N GLY A 159 5.44 -18.95 6.69
CA GLY A 159 6.62 -19.28 7.49
C GLY A 159 6.33 -20.01 8.82
N SER A 160 5.11 -19.92 9.34
CA SER A 160 4.65 -20.67 10.52
C SER A 160 3.65 -21.78 10.19
N GLY A 161 3.42 -22.08 8.91
CA GLY A 161 2.42 -23.06 8.45
C GLY A 161 0.96 -22.62 8.64
N GLU A 162 0.69 -21.35 8.95
CA GLU A 162 -0.67 -20.85 9.08
C GLU A 162 -1.30 -20.63 7.70
N VAL A 163 -2.55 -21.08 7.54
CA VAL A 163 -3.32 -20.96 6.31
C VAL A 163 -4.57 -20.12 6.58
N PHE A 164 -4.90 -19.21 5.66
CA PHE A 164 -6.08 -18.36 5.76
C PHE A 164 -7.37 -19.13 5.42
N ARG A 165 -8.03 -19.69 6.44
CA ARG A 165 -9.15 -20.63 6.31
C ARG A 165 -10.52 -20.03 6.60
N THR A 166 -10.60 -19.09 7.53
CA THR A 166 -11.88 -18.61 8.06
C THR A 166 -12.02 -17.09 8.05
N GLY A 167 -10.94 -16.37 7.75
CA GLY A 167 -10.98 -14.92 7.62
C GLY A 167 -11.68 -14.43 6.34
N ARG A 168 -11.88 -13.12 6.25
CA ARG A 168 -12.46 -12.44 5.09
C ARG A 168 -11.83 -11.06 4.90
N ILE A 169 -11.38 -10.75 3.70
CA ILE A 169 -10.81 -9.46 3.35
C ILE A 169 -11.63 -8.87 2.21
N ARG A 170 -12.20 -7.69 2.43
CA ARG A 170 -12.89 -6.92 1.40
C ARG A 170 -12.02 -5.76 1.00
N GLN A 171 -11.82 -5.63 -0.31
CA GLN A 171 -10.98 -4.60 -0.89
C GLN A 171 -11.79 -3.74 -1.83
N ARG A 172 -11.56 -2.43 -1.79
CA ARG A 172 -12.05 -1.47 -2.78
C ARG A 172 -10.95 -0.49 -3.13
N ASN A 173 -10.70 -0.34 -4.42
CA ASN A 173 -9.73 0.58 -4.99
C ASN A 173 -10.41 1.43 -6.05
N SER A 174 -10.23 2.75 -5.97
CA SER A 174 -10.77 3.67 -6.97
C SER A 174 -9.75 4.74 -7.35
N ILE A 175 -9.68 5.05 -8.64
CA ILE A 175 -8.89 6.17 -9.14
C ILE A 175 -9.81 7.05 -9.98
N ARG A 176 -9.86 8.32 -9.63
CA ARG A 176 -10.58 9.38 -10.32
C ARG A 176 -9.59 10.40 -10.86
N ARG A 177 -9.87 10.94 -12.04
CA ARG A 177 -9.14 12.07 -12.61
C ARG A 177 -10.13 13.17 -12.97
N ALA A 178 -9.93 14.36 -12.40
CA ALA A 178 -10.85 15.49 -12.52
C ALA A 178 -12.32 15.08 -12.23
N GLY A 179 -12.53 14.35 -11.12
CA GLY A 179 -13.84 13.83 -10.71
C GLY A 179 -14.36 12.62 -11.49
N ARG A 180 -13.80 12.30 -12.66
CA ARG A 180 -14.21 11.14 -13.48
C ARG A 180 -13.53 9.86 -12.99
N LEU A 181 -14.32 8.83 -12.71
CA LEU A 181 -13.82 7.49 -12.39
C LEU A 181 -13.11 6.88 -13.61
N ILE A 182 -11.82 6.54 -13.45
CA ILE A 182 -10.99 5.91 -14.49
C ILE A 182 -10.57 4.48 -14.13
N TRP A 183 -10.66 4.11 -12.86
CA TRP A 183 -10.43 2.75 -12.37
C TRP A 183 -11.31 2.46 -11.17
N TRP A 184 -11.88 1.26 -11.15
CA TRP A 184 -12.62 0.70 -10.03
C TRP A 184 -12.28 -0.78 -9.90
N GLU A 185 -11.93 -1.19 -8.71
CA GLU A 185 -11.70 -2.58 -8.36
C GLU A 185 -12.36 -2.87 -7.02
N GLN A 186 -13.02 -4.02 -6.94
CA GLN A 186 -13.59 -4.53 -5.72
C GLN A 186 -13.33 -6.04 -5.65
N GLY A 187 -12.87 -6.51 -4.48
CA GLY A 187 -12.59 -7.92 -4.21
C GLY A 187 -13.15 -8.34 -2.86
N ASP A 188 -13.49 -9.63 -2.76
CA ASP A 188 -13.89 -10.28 -1.52
C ASP A 188 -13.17 -11.62 -1.42
N MET A 189 -12.10 -11.65 -0.63
CA MET A 189 -11.25 -12.82 -0.42
C MET A 189 -11.75 -13.54 0.82
N VAL A 190 -12.42 -14.67 0.61
CA VAL A 190 -13.02 -15.49 1.66
C VAL A 190 -12.12 -16.68 1.93
N GLY A 191 -11.67 -16.82 3.18
CA GLY A 191 -10.87 -17.96 3.63
C GLY A 191 -11.53 -19.30 3.31
N GLY A 192 -10.70 -20.30 3.05
CA GLY A 192 -11.17 -21.64 2.70
C GLY A 192 -11.79 -21.76 1.29
N ARG A 193 -11.78 -20.67 0.50
CA ARG A 193 -12.21 -20.65 -0.91
C ARG A 193 -11.16 -20.08 -1.87
N LEU A 194 -9.95 -19.83 -1.36
CA LEU A 194 -8.86 -19.19 -2.11
C LEU A 194 -8.15 -20.16 -3.08
N ASP A 195 -8.38 -21.46 -2.93
CA ASP A 195 -7.89 -22.54 -3.80
C ASP A 195 -8.53 -22.53 -5.19
N SER A 196 -9.71 -21.93 -5.33
CA SER A 196 -10.38 -21.82 -6.62
C SER A 196 -9.51 -21.09 -7.66
N PRO A 197 -9.46 -21.56 -8.93
CA PRO A 197 -8.79 -20.84 -10.01
C PRO A 197 -9.41 -19.48 -10.33
N LEU A 198 -10.65 -19.23 -9.88
CA LEU A 198 -11.33 -17.94 -9.98
C LEU A 198 -11.00 -16.99 -8.82
N ALA A 199 -10.26 -17.48 -7.81
CA ALA A 199 -9.78 -16.73 -6.65
C ALA A 199 -8.25 -16.56 -6.74
N LEU A 200 -7.50 -17.18 -5.82
CA LEU A 200 -6.03 -17.13 -5.79
C LEU A 200 -5.40 -18.41 -6.32
N ASN A 201 -6.17 -19.35 -6.87
CA ASN A 201 -5.67 -20.61 -7.43
C ASN A 201 -4.73 -21.38 -6.47
N GLY A 202 -5.02 -21.32 -5.17
CA GLY A 202 -4.24 -21.97 -4.11
C GLY A 202 -3.02 -21.19 -3.63
N HIS A 203 -2.69 -20.06 -4.27
CA HIS A 203 -1.59 -19.21 -3.87
C HIS A 203 -1.92 -18.34 -2.65
N THR A 204 -0.89 -18.02 -1.89
CA THR A 204 -1.00 -17.29 -0.62
C THR A 204 -0.67 -15.81 -0.72
N VAL A 205 -0.08 -15.36 -1.84
CA VAL A 205 0.33 -13.98 -2.06
C VAL A 205 -0.24 -13.48 -3.38
N CYS A 206 -0.89 -12.31 -3.34
CA CYS A 206 -1.23 -11.55 -4.53
C CYS A 206 -0.65 -10.14 -4.43
N ALA A 207 -0.19 -9.62 -5.56
CA ALA A 207 0.34 -8.26 -5.64
C ALA A 207 -0.27 -7.53 -6.83
N THR A 208 -0.59 -6.26 -6.62
CA THR A 208 -1.13 -5.37 -7.64
C THR A 208 -0.39 -4.05 -7.60
N LEU A 209 0.19 -3.67 -8.74
CA LEU A 209 0.71 -2.32 -8.97
C LEU A 209 -0.20 -1.62 -9.96
N THR A 210 -0.64 -0.41 -9.61
CA THR A 210 -1.41 0.48 -10.49
C THR A 210 -0.63 1.75 -10.77
N ALA A 211 -0.73 2.26 -11.99
CA ALA A 211 -0.12 3.52 -12.38
C ALA A 211 -1.09 4.35 -13.22
N ALA A 212 -1.29 5.61 -12.86
CA ALA A 212 -2.13 6.56 -13.59
C ALA A 212 -1.31 7.80 -13.93
N GLY A 213 -1.22 8.14 -15.20
CA GLY A 213 -0.31 9.17 -15.70
C GLY A 213 -0.50 9.40 -17.19
N LYS A 214 0.58 9.74 -17.90
CA LYS A 214 0.62 9.69 -19.36
C LYS A 214 0.63 8.23 -19.85
N PRO A 215 -0.04 7.89 -20.97
CA PRO A 215 -0.01 6.54 -21.51
C PRO A 215 1.41 6.06 -21.81
N LEU A 216 1.66 4.78 -21.56
CA LEU A 216 2.97 4.19 -21.79
C LEU A 216 3.10 3.66 -23.22
N PRO A 217 4.27 3.82 -23.86
CA PRO A 217 4.56 3.15 -25.13
C PRO A 217 4.49 1.62 -24.99
N ALA A 218 4.05 0.94 -26.05
CA ALA A 218 3.98 -0.52 -26.06
C ALA A 218 5.35 -1.19 -25.79
N ALA A 219 6.44 -0.55 -26.21
CA ALA A 219 7.80 -1.00 -25.93
C ALA A 219 8.06 -1.13 -24.42
N VAL A 220 7.61 -0.19 -23.60
CA VAL A 220 7.80 -0.24 -22.13
C VAL A 220 7.09 -1.45 -21.52
N LEU A 221 5.86 -1.75 -21.99
CA LEU A 221 5.14 -2.94 -21.53
C LEU A 221 5.84 -4.23 -21.96
N ASN A 222 6.41 -4.25 -23.16
CA ASN A 222 7.16 -5.40 -23.66
C ASN A 222 8.47 -5.61 -22.89
N ASP A 223 9.18 -4.53 -22.55
CA ASP A 223 10.37 -4.58 -21.71
C ASP A 223 10.04 -5.12 -20.32
N ILE A 224 8.94 -4.67 -19.70
CA ILE A 224 8.48 -5.22 -18.41
C ILE A 224 8.23 -6.72 -18.53
N ARG A 225 7.54 -7.18 -19.59
CA ARG A 225 7.28 -8.61 -19.79
C ARG A 225 8.57 -9.40 -19.99
N ALA A 226 9.51 -8.86 -20.76
CA ALA A 226 10.80 -9.48 -21.02
C ALA A 226 11.65 -9.60 -19.75
N ASP A 227 11.72 -8.54 -18.94
CA ASP A 227 12.44 -8.55 -17.65
C ASP A 227 11.88 -9.61 -16.70
N ILE A 228 10.54 -9.68 -16.59
CA ILE A 228 9.89 -10.64 -15.69
C ILE A 228 10.09 -12.08 -16.20
N ALA A 229 10.02 -12.31 -17.52
CA ALA A 229 10.27 -13.63 -18.11
C ALA A 229 11.74 -14.06 -17.97
N ALA A 230 12.68 -13.11 -18.03
CA ALA A 230 14.10 -13.38 -17.84
C ALA A 230 14.45 -13.71 -16.38
N ASP A 231 13.69 -13.17 -15.43
CA ASP A 231 13.85 -13.48 -14.00
C ASP A 231 13.35 -14.89 -13.63
N GLY A 232 12.28 -15.36 -14.29
CA GLY A 232 11.78 -16.71 -14.09
C GLY A 232 10.35 -16.92 -14.54
N ALA A 233 9.85 -18.15 -14.36
CA ALA A 233 8.46 -18.49 -14.62
C ALA A 233 7.57 -17.99 -13.47
N HIS A 234 6.84 -16.90 -13.71
CA HIS A 234 5.94 -16.28 -12.73
C HIS A 234 4.52 -16.23 -13.26
N VAL A 235 3.53 -16.41 -12.37
CA VAL A 235 2.14 -16.04 -12.69
C VAL A 235 2.03 -14.53 -12.60
N PHE A 236 2.24 -13.86 -13.73
CA PHE A 236 2.33 -12.40 -13.82
C PHE A 236 1.62 -11.89 -15.07
N GLY A 237 1.00 -10.72 -14.96
CA GLY A 237 0.42 -10.01 -16.10
C GLY A 237 0.59 -8.51 -15.96
N VAL A 238 0.81 -7.82 -17.09
CA VAL A 238 0.83 -6.36 -17.16
C VAL A 238 0.05 -5.86 -18.37
N THR A 239 -0.84 -4.90 -18.14
CA THR A 239 -1.77 -4.37 -19.13
C THR A 239 -1.95 -2.87 -18.96
N GLN A 240 -1.96 -2.14 -20.08
CA GLN A 240 -2.36 -0.74 -20.13
C GLN A 240 -3.84 -0.65 -20.52
N THR A 241 -4.65 -0.07 -19.66
CA THR A 241 -6.03 0.34 -20.00
C THR A 241 -6.04 1.80 -20.48
N LYS A 242 -7.23 2.37 -20.79
CA LYS A 242 -7.33 3.75 -21.30
C LYS A 242 -6.74 4.82 -20.37
N GLY A 243 -6.67 4.58 -19.06
CA GLY A 243 -6.18 5.57 -18.09
C GLY A 243 -5.25 5.03 -17.00
N VAL A 244 -5.17 3.71 -16.85
CA VAL A 244 -4.42 3.07 -15.77
C VAL A 244 -3.66 1.86 -16.30
N LEU A 245 -2.37 1.77 -16.01
CA LEU A 245 -1.62 0.54 -16.14
C LEU A 245 -1.82 -0.29 -14.88
N VAL A 246 -1.98 -1.60 -15.06
CA VAL A 246 -2.10 -2.57 -13.98
C VAL A 246 -1.10 -3.70 -14.23
N ALA A 247 -0.26 -3.98 -13.23
CA ALA A 247 0.56 -5.17 -13.17
C ALA A 247 0.09 -6.02 -11.98
N ARG A 248 -0.01 -7.33 -12.18
CA ARG A 248 -0.44 -8.28 -11.15
C ARG A 248 0.48 -9.48 -11.09
N HIS A 249 0.65 -10.00 -9.88
CA HIS A 249 1.33 -11.25 -9.62
C HIS A 249 0.53 -12.09 -8.64
N LEU A 250 0.59 -13.41 -8.83
CA LEU A 250 0.06 -14.42 -7.95
C LEU A 250 1.16 -15.43 -7.64
N GLY A 251 1.36 -15.78 -6.37
CA GLY A 251 2.44 -16.65 -5.95
C GLY A 251 2.42 -16.91 -4.45
N ASP A 252 3.50 -17.43 -3.89
CA ASP A 252 3.52 -17.83 -2.48
C ASP A 252 4.56 -17.09 -1.63
N ASP A 253 5.28 -16.16 -2.23
CA ASP A 253 6.42 -15.48 -1.62
C ASP A 253 6.31 -13.97 -1.79
N SER A 254 6.22 -13.24 -0.66
CA SER A 254 6.11 -11.79 -0.64
C SER A 254 7.39 -11.11 -1.13
N GLU A 255 8.56 -11.73 -0.94
CA GLU A 255 9.83 -11.19 -1.42
C GLU A 255 9.88 -11.21 -2.95
N THR A 256 9.52 -12.33 -3.57
CA THR A 256 9.31 -12.44 -5.02
C THR A 256 8.28 -11.44 -5.50
N ALA A 257 7.09 -11.38 -4.88
CA ALA A 257 6.06 -10.43 -5.27
C ALA A 257 6.57 -8.98 -5.27
N ARG A 258 7.26 -8.57 -4.20
CA ARG A 258 7.89 -7.25 -4.10
C ARG A 258 8.93 -7.04 -5.19
N ARG A 259 9.84 -7.98 -5.39
CA ARG A 259 10.89 -7.88 -6.39
C ARG A 259 10.31 -7.66 -7.79
N LEU A 260 9.26 -8.39 -8.16
CA LEU A 260 8.56 -8.20 -9.43
C LEU A 260 7.88 -6.82 -9.52
N MET A 261 7.17 -6.39 -8.47
CA MET A 261 6.53 -5.06 -8.45
C MET A 261 7.56 -3.92 -8.53
N LEU A 262 8.74 -4.09 -7.90
CA LEU A 262 9.83 -3.12 -8.01
C LEU A 262 10.47 -3.12 -9.40
N ALA A 263 10.57 -4.26 -10.08
CA ALA A 263 11.01 -4.32 -11.47
C ALA A 263 10.07 -3.53 -12.38
N VAL A 264 8.74 -3.71 -12.21
CA VAL A 264 7.73 -2.91 -12.91
C VAL A 264 7.93 -1.43 -12.60
N TRP A 265 7.93 -1.05 -11.32
CA TRP A 265 8.09 0.34 -10.88
C TRP A 265 9.34 1.02 -11.49
N ARG A 266 10.48 0.31 -11.51
CA ARG A 266 11.74 0.80 -12.12
C ARG A 266 11.59 1.12 -13.61
N ARG A 267 10.78 0.38 -14.38
CA ARG A 267 10.50 0.67 -15.79
C ARG A 267 9.51 1.81 -15.97
N LEU A 268 8.56 1.95 -15.06
CA LEU A 268 7.55 3.01 -15.11
C LEU A 268 8.13 4.39 -14.79
N ARG A 269 9.03 4.46 -13.81
CA ARG A 269 9.50 5.73 -13.25
C ARG A 269 10.15 6.67 -14.27
N PRO A 270 11.09 6.23 -15.15
CA PRO A 270 11.68 7.11 -16.16
C PRO A 270 10.65 7.66 -17.13
N HIS A 271 9.61 6.87 -17.44
CA HIS A 271 8.56 7.29 -18.34
C HIS A 271 7.58 8.24 -17.66
N LEU A 272 7.04 7.89 -16.50
CA LEU A 272 5.96 8.64 -15.85
C LEU A 272 6.44 9.85 -15.05
N LEU A 273 7.65 9.77 -14.50
CA LEU A 273 8.19 10.75 -13.56
C LEU A 273 9.51 11.38 -14.02
N GLU A 274 10.03 10.98 -15.19
CA GLU A 274 11.28 11.51 -15.77
C GLU A 274 12.48 11.37 -14.82
N ARG A 275 12.44 10.31 -14.01
CA ARG A 275 13.41 10.04 -12.94
C ARG A 275 13.77 8.55 -12.91
N ALA A 276 15.05 8.26 -12.71
CA ALA A 276 15.51 6.90 -12.43
C ALA A 276 14.99 6.43 -11.07
N ALA A 277 14.65 5.16 -10.92
CA ALA A 277 14.17 4.62 -9.64
C ALA A 277 15.30 4.43 -8.63
N VAL A 278 15.19 5.09 -7.48
CA VAL A 278 16.11 4.94 -6.34
C VAL A 278 15.41 4.14 -5.25
N THR A 279 15.92 2.93 -4.99
CA THR A 279 15.28 2.03 -4.03
C THR A 279 15.43 2.60 -2.60
N PRO A 280 14.34 2.78 -1.84
CA PRO A 280 14.37 3.18 -0.44
C PRO A 280 15.30 2.31 0.41
N ARG A 281 16.18 2.94 1.18
CA ARG A 281 17.08 2.23 2.12
C ARG A 281 16.32 1.43 3.17
N ILE A 282 15.15 1.91 3.59
CA ILE A 282 14.30 1.25 4.59
C ILE A 282 13.76 -0.12 4.12
N TRP A 283 13.88 -0.45 2.83
CA TRP A 283 13.50 -1.78 2.33
C TRP A 283 14.64 -2.81 2.39
N GLN A 284 15.83 -2.39 2.82
CA GLN A 284 17.01 -3.25 2.97
C GLN A 284 17.36 -3.52 4.45
N THR A 285 16.58 -2.95 5.37
CA THR A 285 16.69 -3.16 6.83
C THR A 285 15.73 -4.24 7.27
#